data_AF-A0A9E2UFX2-F1
#
_entry.id   AF-A0A9E2UFX2-F1
#
_cell.length_a   1.000
_cell.length_b   1.000
_cell.length_c   1.000
_cell.angle_alpha   90.00
_cell.angle_beta   90.00
_cell.angle_gamma   90.00
#
_symmetry.space_group_name_H-M   'P 1'
#
loop_
_entity.id
_entity.type
_entity.pdbx_description
1 polymer ?
#
loop_
_entity_poly.entity_id
_entity_poly.type
_entity_poly.pdbx_seq_one_letter_code
_entity_poly.pdbx_strand_id
1 'polypeptide(L)' 'IWRRLGDREEITDVAPGVSITIPTGTHFQFRCDGGEPLEVIAVTMPPWPGADEAYSVSEIWESTV' A
#
# COMPACT_ATOMS: atom_id res chain seq x y z
N ILE A 1 -5.62 2.64 3.14
CA ILE A 1 -4.66 1.58 2.72
C ILE A 1 -4.86 0.35 3.60
N TRP A 2 -4.82 -0.83 3.01
CA TRP A 2 -4.74 -2.09 3.74
C TRP A 2 -3.32 -2.61 3.73
N ARG A 3 -2.85 -3.18 4.85
CA ARG A 3 -1.53 -3.76 5.00
C ARG A 3 -1.61 -5.02 5.85
N ARG A 4 -0.87 -6.07 5.48
CA ARG A 4 -0.70 -7.30 6.26
C ARG A 4 0.77 -7.72 6.33
N LEU A 5 1.26 -7.95 7.55
CA LEU A 5 2.61 -8.45 7.82
C LEU A 5 2.51 -9.67 8.74
N GLY A 6 2.81 -10.85 8.19
CA GLY A 6 2.54 -12.12 8.87
C GLY A 6 1.05 -12.28 9.16
N ASP A 7 0.71 -12.50 10.43
CA ASP A 7 -0.68 -12.68 10.89
C ASP A 7 -1.36 -11.34 11.27
N ARG A 8 -0.65 -10.22 11.21
CA ARG A 8 -1.17 -8.90 11.59
C ARG A 8 -1.69 -8.16 10.38
N GLU A 9 -2.94 -7.73 10.46
CA GLU A 9 -3.65 -7.02 9.40
C GLU A 9 -4.22 -5.70 9.92
N GLU A 10 -4.08 -4.63 9.12
CA GLU A 10 -4.54 -3.29 9.47
C GLU A 10 -5.09 -2.54 8.26
N ILE A 11 -6.14 -1.76 8.50
CA ILE A 11 -6.63 -0.73 7.58
C ILE A 11 -6.37 0.62 8.22
N THR A 12 -5.78 1.53 7.45
CA THR A 12 -5.50 2.90 7.86
C THR A 12 -6.10 3.86 6.84
N ASP A 13 -6.91 4.82 7.31
CA ASP A 13 -7.43 5.90 6.48
C ASP A 13 -6.27 6.79 6.02
N VAL A 14 -6.19 7.04 4.72
CA VAL A 14 -5.12 7.84 4.12
C VAL A 14 -5.68 9.21 3.78
N ALA A 15 -5.03 10.25 4.30
CA ALA A 15 -5.37 11.64 4.06
C ALA A 15 -4.07 12.48 4.01
N PRO A 16 -4.13 13.73 3.50
CA PRO A 16 -2.97 14.62 3.55
C PRO A 16 -2.37 14.72 4.95
N GLY A 17 -1.05 14.56 5.05
CA GLY A 17 -0.31 14.56 6.33
C GLY A 17 -0.17 13.19 6.99
N VAL A 18 -0.86 12.14 6.52
CA VAL A 18 -0.68 10.77 7.00
C VAL A 18 0.56 10.16 6.36
N SER A 19 1.49 9.67 7.18
CA SER A 19 2.66 8.91 6.76
C SER A 19 2.60 7.49 7.29
N ILE A 20 2.95 6.53 6.44
CA ILE A 20 2.75 5.11 6.69
C ILE A 20 4.03 4.34 6.31
N THR A 21 4.47 3.44 7.18
CA THR A 21 5.56 2.51 6.88
C THR A 21 5.02 1.22 6.28
N ILE A 22 5.68 0.73 5.22
CA ILE A 22 5.43 -0.56 4.59
C ILE A 22 6.74 -1.36 4.64
N PRO A 23 6.94 -2.21 5.66
CA PRO A 23 8.12 -3.07 5.75
C PRO A 23 8.20 -4.09 4.60
N THR A 24 9.40 -4.57 4.27
CA THR A 24 9.58 -5.68 3.33
C THR A 24 8.77 -6.91 3.76
N GLY A 25 8.15 -7.59 2.80
CA GLY A 25 7.25 -8.72 3.05
C GLY A 25 5.81 -8.32 3.42
N THR A 26 5.50 -7.03 3.48
CA THR A 26 4.13 -6.55 3.70
C THR A 26 3.30 -6.71 2.44
N HIS A 27 2.17 -7.40 2.54
CA HIS A 27 1.12 -7.34 1.54
C HIS A 27 0.37 -6.01 1.72
N PHE A 28 0.12 -5.26 0.66
CA PHE A 28 -0.59 -3.98 0.76
C PHE A 28 -1.50 -3.74 -0.44
N GLN A 29 -2.55 -2.95 -0.23
CA GLN A 29 -3.44 -2.47 -1.29
C GLN A 29 -3.84 -1.03 -0.98
N PHE A 30 -3.81 -0.16 -1.99
CA PHE A 30 -4.40 1.17 -1.93
C PHE A 30 -5.84 1.11 -2.43
N ARG A 31 -6.70 1.93 -1.84
CA ARG A 31 -8.07 2.14 -2.31
C ARG A 31 -8.33 3.64 -2.29
N CYS A 32 -8.78 4.16 -3.42
CA CYS A 32 -9.34 5.49 -3.54
C CYS A 32 -10.86 5.35 -3.39
N ASP A 33 -11.39 5.72 -2.23
CA ASP A 33 -12.82 5.67 -1.90
C ASP A 33 -13.48 7.06 -1.92
N GLY A 34 -12.73 8.10 -2.29
CA GLY A 34 -13.20 9.46 -2.52
C GLY A 34 -13.56 9.76 -3.98
N GLY A 35 -14.07 10.98 -4.21
CA GLY A 35 -14.43 11.47 -5.55
C GLY A 35 -13.29 12.13 -6.33
N GLU A 36 -12.11 12.26 -5.71
CA GLU A 36 -10.91 12.85 -6.30
C GLU A 36 -9.76 11.82 -6.26
N PRO A 37 -8.76 11.90 -7.17
CA PRO A 37 -7.65 10.96 -7.19
C PRO A 37 -6.87 10.93 -5.86
N LEU A 38 -6.51 9.72 -5.43
CA LEU A 38 -5.57 9.53 -4.33
C LEU A 38 -4.12 9.68 -4.85
N GLU A 39 -3.44 10.74 -4.41
CA GLU A 39 -2.03 10.99 -4.73
C GLU A 39 -1.13 10.67 -3.51
N VAL A 40 -0.07 9.91 -3.74
CA VAL A 40 0.88 9.51 -2.69
C VAL A 40 2.33 9.60 -3.18
N ILE A 41 3.24 9.91 -2.27
CA ILE A 41 4.68 9.85 -2.51
C ILE A 41 5.23 8.62 -1.79
N ALA A 42 5.80 7.70 -2.55
CA ALA A 42 6.48 6.53 -2.00
C ALA A 42 8.00 6.76 -1.96
N VAL A 43 8.61 6.44 -0.81
CA VAL A 43 10.07 6.48 -0.64
C VAL A 43 10.52 5.12 -0.12
N THR A 44 11.60 4.60 -0.68
CA THR A 44 12.15 3.28 -0.36
C THR A 44 13.55 3.45 0.23
N MET A 45 13.81 2.79 1.36
CA MET A 45 15.11 2.80 2.04
C MET A 45 15.41 1.38 2.55
N PRO A 46 16.43 0.68 1.99
CA PRO A 46 17.31 1.10 0.89
C PRO A 46 16.55 1.36 -0.43
N PRO A 47 17.20 1.99 -1.44
CA PRO A 47 16.56 2.22 -2.73
C PRO A 47 15.95 0.94 -3.30
N TRP A 48 14.81 1.10 -3.97
CA TRP A 48 14.08 -0.02 -4.56
C TRP A 48 14.99 -0.85 -5.47
N PRO A 49 15.17 -2.16 -5.20
CA PRO A 49 16.21 -2.94 -5.86
C PRO A 49 15.86 -3.31 -7.31
N GLY A 50 14.57 -3.35 -7.67
CA GLY A 50 14.13 -3.65 -9.04
C GLY A 50 12.63 -3.92 -9.12
N ALA A 51 12.10 -4.02 -10.34
CA ALA A 51 10.67 -4.26 -10.56
C ALA A 51 10.19 -5.58 -9.92
N ASP A 52 11.07 -6.56 -9.82
CA ASP A 52 10.77 -7.90 -9.27
C ASP A 52 10.63 -7.91 -7.73
N GLU A 53 10.93 -6.81 -7.04
CA GLU A 53 10.80 -6.70 -5.59
C GLU A 53 9.33 -6.79 -5.12
N ALA A 54 8.39 -6.38 -5.96
CA ALA A 54 6.96 -6.49 -5.70
C ALA A 54 6.29 -7.45 -6.69
N TYR A 55 5.40 -8.28 -6.17
CA TYR A 55 4.59 -9.21 -6.94
C TYR A 55 3.13 -9.12 -6.50
N SER A 56 2.21 -9.45 -7.41
CA SER A 56 0.78 -9.44 -7.10
C SER A 56 0.41 -10.55 -6.12
N VAL A 57 -0.46 -10.21 -5.18
CA VAL A 57 -1.05 -11.12 -4.21
C VAL A 57 -2.57 -11.02 -4.27
N SER A 58 -3.27 -11.90 -3.54
CA SER A 58 -4.74 -11.82 -3.43
C SER A 58 -5.18 -10.45 -2.90
N GLU A 59 -6.05 -9.79 -3.64
CA GLU A 59 -6.66 -8.51 -3.30
C GLU A 59 -7.71 -8.68 -2.21
N ILE A 60 -7.93 -7.63 -1.40
CA ILE A 60 -9.03 -7.59 -0.42
C ILE A 60 -10.16 -6.65 -0.83
N TRP A 61 -9.87 -5.73 -1.74
CA TRP A 61 -10.85 -4.91 -2.45
C TRP A 61 -10.77 -5.22 -3.93
N GLU A 62 -11.93 -5.31 -4.58
CA GLU A 62 -12.01 -5.45 -6.03
C GLU A 62 -11.35 -4.24 -6.72
N SER A 63 -10.36 -4.51 -7.56
CA SER A 63 -9.71 -3.46 -8.35
C SER A 63 -10.70 -2.77 -9.30
N THR A 64 -10.79 -1.44 -9.17
CA THR A 64 -11.59 -0.58 -10.05
C THR A 64 -10.65 0.16 -11.01
N VAL A 65 -11.02 0.25 -12.29
CA VAL A 65 -10.25 0.92 -13.35
C VAL A 65 -10.87 2.27 -13.69
#